data_AF-A0A843SKG6-F1
#
_entry.id   AF-A0A843SKG6-F1
#
_cell.length_a   1.000
_cell.length_b   1.000
_cell.length_c   1.000
_cell.angle_alpha   90.00
_cell.angle_beta   90.00
_cell.angle_gamma   90.00
#
_symmetry.space_group_name_H-M   'P 1'
#
loop_
_entity.id
_entity.type
_entity.pdbx_description
1 polymer ?
#
loop_
_entity_poly.entity_id
_entity_poly.type
_entity_poly.pdbx_seq_one_letter_code
_entity_poly.pdbx_strand_id
1 'polypeptide(L)'
;MHQDMQQQAEIVRQFNRYYTVHLGLLRGRYLDTDYSLSEGRVMYELSMHPGCTANHLRNKLDLDGGYMSRLVRSLGERGLVHGVRSELDKRATLLSLTEAGQAVIADINHRASAETVRMLGQLGEAQRTELLEAMGKVQHILSTPATRVMRATTAQLGDARHLLYEYFDVINVVLRDDDEAIRAFLDDASSAMWIAYVDGVAAACVAMRPLAEVAGATECKRLYVADRFRRRGLAEALMQALESHASQSGYDAVYLDTKDDLHAAIKLYEQLGYERCARYNDNPQATIFMRKRIK
;
A
#
# COMPACT_ATOMS: atom_id res chain seq x y z
N MET A 1 10.40 9.79 29.51
CA MET A 1 9.86 9.60 28.15
C MET A 1 10.67 10.34 27.08
N HIS A 2 10.93 11.65 27.19
CA HIS A 2 11.72 12.39 26.18
C HIS A 2 13.22 12.02 26.13
N GLN A 3 13.87 11.78 27.27
CA GLN A 3 15.28 11.32 27.31
C GLN A 3 15.47 9.95 26.66
N ASP A 4 14.49 9.05 26.80
CA ASP A 4 14.50 7.71 26.20
C ASP A 4 14.44 7.78 24.66
N MET A 5 13.56 8.62 24.11
CA MET A 5 13.45 8.78 22.65
C MET A 5 14.69 9.43 22.02
N GLN A 6 15.35 10.36 22.72
CA GLN A 6 16.62 10.93 22.26
C GLN A 6 17.75 9.90 22.27
N GLN A 7 17.80 9.04 23.29
CA GLN A 7 18.77 7.95 23.38
C GLN A 7 18.53 6.91 22.27
N GLN A 8 17.27 6.52 22.04
CA GLN A 8 16.89 5.64 20.92
C GLN A 8 17.28 6.23 19.56
N ALA A 9 17.06 7.54 19.35
CA ALA A 9 17.46 8.21 18.12
C ALA A 9 18.98 8.21 17.91
N GLU A 10 19.77 8.29 18.98
CA GLU A 10 21.23 8.21 18.88
C GLU A 10 21.70 6.83 18.45
N ILE A 11 21.09 5.75 18.97
CA ILE A 11 21.38 4.37 18.55
C ILE A 11 21.16 4.22 17.04
N VAL A 12 20.02 4.71 16.54
CA VAL A 12 19.70 4.66 15.09
C VAL A 12 20.69 5.49 14.27
N ARG A 13 21.05 6.70 14.72
CA ARG A 13 22.05 7.54 14.02
C ARG A 13 23.42 6.87 13.97
N GLN A 14 23.85 6.26 15.07
CA GLN A 14 25.12 5.56 15.14
C GLN A 14 25.14 4.37 14.18
N PHE A 15 24.08 3.56 14.17
CA PHE A 15 23.93 2.46 13.21
C PHE A 15 23.98 2.96 11.76
N ASN A 16 23.20 3.99 11.42
CA ASN A 16 23.15 4.51 10.06
C ASN A 16 24.52 5.04 9.60
N ARG A 17 25.25 5.77 10.45
CA ARG A 17 26.60 6.25 10.13
C ARG A 17 27.58 5.11 9.90
N TYR A 18 27.56 4.11 10.80
CA TYR A 18 28.38 2.91 10.65
C TYR A 18 28.05 2.18 9.34
N TYR A 19 26.77 1.97 9.06
CA TYR A 19 26.32 1.22 7.89
C TYR A 19 26.56 1.97 6.57
N THR A 20 26.43 3.30 6.54
CA THR A 20 26.78 4.11 5.36
C THR A 20 28.26 3.97 4.98
N VAL A 21 29.16 3.95 5.97
CA VAL A 21 30.59 3.70 5.73
C VAL A 21 30.82 2.25 5.29
N HIS A 22 30.14 1.31 5.94
CA HIS A 22 30.26 -0.12 5.65
C HIS A 22 29.83 -0.47 4.22
N LEU A 23 28.74 0.12 3.73
CA LEU A 23 28.26 0.00 2.34
C LEU A 23 29.14 0.74 1.31
N GLY A 24 30.21 1.41 1.75
CA GLY A 24 31.13 2.11 0.86
C GLY A 24 30.52 3.33 0.15
N LEU A 25 29.35 3.83 0.59
CA LEU A 25 28.60 4.88 -0.09
C LEU A 25 29.31 6.25 -0.12
N LEU A 26 30.34 6.43 0.72
CA LEU A 26 31.16 7.65 0.76
C LEU A 26 32.37 7.60 -0.17
N ARG A 27 32.68 6.44 -0.77
CA ARG A 27 33.69 6.36 -1.83
C ARG A 27 33.03 6.99 -3.06
N GLY A 28 33.63 8.04 -3.63
CA GLY A 28 32.97 8.91 -4.63
C GLY A 28 32.48 8.26 -5.93
N ARG A 29 32.59 6.92 -6.05
CA ARG A 29 32.16 6.07 -7.16
C ARG A 29 31.53 4.80 -6.58
N TYR A 30 30.29 4.50 -6.96
CA TYR A 30 29.55 3.35 -6.42
C TYR A 30 30.18 2.05 -6.96
N LEU A 31 30.66 1.18 -6.06
CA LEU A 31 31.27 -0.12 -6.40
C LEU A 31 32.43 -0.04 -7.41
N ASP A 32 33.24 1.02 -7.30
CA ASP A 32 34.35 1.33 -8.22
C ASP A 32 33.90 1.44 -9.69
N THR A 33 32.67 1.93 -9.92
CA THR A 33 32.13 2.22 -11.25
C THR A 33 32.11 3.73 -11.53
N ASP A 34 31.89 4.12 -12.79
CA ASP A 34 31.70 5.54 -13.15
C ASP A 34 30.31 6.11 -12.77
N TYR A 35 29.54 5.40 -11.94
CA TYR A 35 28.17 5.75 -11.59
C TYR A 35 28.04 6.09 -10.12
N SER A 36 27.14 7.04 -9.85
CA SER A 36 26.64 7.31 -8.51
C SER A 36 25.67 6.21 -8.04
N LEU A 37 25.44 6.12 -6.72
CA LEU A 37 24.43 5.22 -6.16
C LEU A 37 23.05 5.48 -6.78
N SER A 38 22.66 6.76 -6.91
CA SER A 38 21.33 7.12 -7.44
C SER A 38 21.17 6.72 -8.91
N GLU A 39 22.19 6.88 -9.75
CA GLU A 39 22.17 6.36 -11.13
C GLU A 39 22.05 4.83 -11.14
N GLY A 40 22.82 4.13 -10.32
CA GLY A 40 22.72 2.68 -10.17
C GLY A 40 21.34 2.22 -9.72
N ARG A 41 20.71 2.92 -8.76
CA ARG A 41 19.35 2.62 -8.28
C ARG A 41 18.28 2.88 -9.32
N VAL A 42 18.39 3.96 -10.10
CA VAL A 42 17.48 4.23 -11.23
C VAL A 42 17.59 3.14 -12.30
N MET A 43 18.82 2.77 -12.68
CA MET A 43 19.03 1.69 -13.66
C MET A 43 18.53 0.34 -13.13
N TYR A 44 18.75 0.04 -11.85
CA TYR A 44 18.21 -1.17 -11.21
C TYR A 44 16.69 -1.23 -11.34
N GLU A 45 15.99 -0.15 -10.96
CA GLU A 45 14.54 -0.09 -11.00
C GLU A 45 13.99 -0.22 -12.44
N LEU A 46 14.66 0.41 -13.41
CA LEU A 46 14.31 0.28 -14.84
C LEU A 46 14.58 -1.12 -15.40
N SER A 47 15.54 -1.87 -14.85
CA SER A 47 15.76 -3.26 -15.25
C SER A 47 14.68 -4.21 -14.73
N MET A 48 14.11 -3.92 -13.55
CA MET A 48 13.02 -4.69 -12.96
C MET A 48 11.64 -4.29 -13.53
N HIS A 49 11.46 -3.01 -13.88
CA HIS A 49 10.20 -2.48 -14.38
C HIS A 49 10.39 -1.66 -15.68
N PRO A 50 10.70 -2.32 -16.81
CA PRO A 50 10.80 -1.65 -18.11
C PRO A 50 9.49 -0.95 -18.47
N GLY A 51 9.59 0.24 -19.08
CA GLY A 51 8.43 1.06 -19.45
C GLY A 51 7.81 1.86 -18.31
N CYS A 52 8.41 1.89 -17.10
CA CYS A 52 7.91 2.73 -16.02
C CYS A 52 8.16 4.24 -16.31
N THR A 53 7.46 5.11 -15.58
CA THR A 53 7.60 6.57 -15.75
C THR A 53 8.64 7.15 -14.79
N ALA A 54 9.15 8.36 -15.09
CA ALA A 54 9.97 9.10 -14.13
C ALA A 54 9.25 9.35 -12.80
N ASN A 55 7.91 9.49 -12.81
CA ASN A 55 7.12 9.66 -11.59
C ASN A 55 7.07 8.38 -10.76
N HIS A 56 7.03 7.21 -11.41
CA HIS A 56 7.14 5.92 -10.73
C HIS A 56 8.50 5.80 -10.02
N LEU A 57 9.60 6.06 -10.74
CA LEU A 57 10.96 6.04 -10.17
C LEU A 57 11.10 7.00 -8.99
N ARG A 58 10.57 8.22 -9.12
CA ARG A 58 10.58 9.25 -8.08
C ARG A 58 9.94 8.74 -6.80
N ASN A 59 8.72 8.20 -6.90
CA ASN A 59 7.97 7.71 -5.75
C ASN A 59 8.63 6.47 -5.12
N LYS A 60 9.20 5.59 -5.95
CA LYS A 60 9.83 4.35 -5.50
C LYS A 60 11.15 4.59 -4.77
N LEU A 61 11.94 5.56 -5.22
CA LEU A 61 13.28 5.87 -4.70
C LEU A 61 13.29 7.04 -3.71
N ASP A 62 12.13 7.67 -3.48
CA ASP A 62 11.97 8.87 -2.64
C ASP A 62 12.95 10.01 -3.01
N LEU A 63 13.09 10.25 -4.32
CA LEU A 63 13.95 11.29 -4.88
C LEU A 63 13.12 12.51 -5.29
N ASP A 64 13.69 13.72 -5.24
CA ASP A 64 12.97 14.90 -5.72
C ASP A 64 12.79 14.87 -7.26
N GLY A 65 11.70 15.45 -7.74
CA GLY A 65 11.35 15.41 -9.17
C GLY A 65 12.37 16.11 -10.08
N GLY A 66 13.02 17.17 -9.60
CA GLY A 66 14.04 17.90 -10.35
C GLY A 66 15.32 17.08 -10.49
N TYR A 67 15.78 16.44 -9.43
CA TYR A 67 16.92 15.53 -9.42
C TYR A 67 16.65 14.27 -10.23
N MET A 68 15.48 13.64 -10.08
CA MET A 68 15.08 12.49 -10.91
C MET A 68 15.12 12.82 -12.40
N SER A 69 14.58 13.99 -12.79
CA SER A 69 14.60 14.43 -14.18
C SER A 69 16.03 14.65 -14.71
N ARG A 70 16.93 15.19 -13.87
CA ARG A 70 18.36 15.35 -14.21
C ARG A 70 19.06 14.00 -14.37
N LEU A 71 18.79 13.03 -13.49
CA LEU A 71 19.34 11.67 -13.57
C LEU A 71 18.92 10.97 -14.87
N VAL A 72 17.61 10.93 -15.16
CA VAL A 72 17.09 10.30 -16.38
C VAL A 72 17.67 10.95 -17.64
N ARG A 73 17.77 12.29 -17.66
CA ARG A 73 18.39 13.01 -18.78
C ARG A 73 19.85 12.63 -18.96
N SER A 74 20.65 12.66 -17.89
CA SER A 74 22.08 12.33 -17.93
C SER A 74 22.32 10.89 -18.39
N LEU A 75 21.52 9.93 -17.91
CA LEU A 75 21.57 8.54 -18.37
C LEU A 75 21.16 8.38 -19.84
N GLY A 76 20.21 9.20 -20.31
CA GLY A 76 19.81 9.24 -21.72
C GLY A 76 20.87 9.82 -22.64
N GLU A 77 21.52 10.92 -22.24
CA GLU A 77 22.65 11.53 -22.96
C GLU A 77 23.84 10.55 -23.09
N ARG A 78 24.00 9.65 -22.11
CA ARG A 78 24.98 8.57 -22.12
C ARG A 78 24.54 7.32 -22.89
N GLY A 79 23.35 7.32 -23.47
CA GLY A 79 22.81 6.19 -24.25
C GLY A 79 22.44 4.97 -23.41
N LEU A 80 22.22 5.12 -22.10
CA LEU A 80 21.92 4.02 -21.17
C LEU A 80 20.42 3.84 -20.94
N VAL A 81 19.66 4.93 -21.07
CA VAL A 81 18.21 4.96 -20.91
C VAL A 81 17.59 5.56 -22.16
N HIS A 82 16.47 5.01 -22.62
CA HIS A 82 15.67 5.60 -23.67
C HIS A 82 14.22 5.77 -23.20
N GLY A 83 13.50 6.70 -23.84
CA GLY A 83 12.12 7.02 -23.50
C GLY A 83 11.23 7.06 -24.73
N VAL A 84 10.07 6.42 -24.63
CA VAL A 84 9.03 6.41 -25.68
C VAL A 84 7.78 7.11 -25.14
N ARG A 85 7.11 7.90 -25.97
CA ARG A 85 5.82 8.51 -25.60
C ARG A 85 4.78 7.43 -25.39
N SER A 86 4.04 7.49 -24.28
CA SER A 86 2.92 6.57 -24.07
C SER A 86 1.79 6.82 -25.07
N GLU A 87 1.24 5.74 -25.61
CA GLU A 87 0.06 5.80 -26.49
C GLU A 87 -1.23 6.10 -25.71
N LEU A 88 -1.28 5.69 -24.43
CA LEU A 88 -2.44 5.85 -23.53
C LEU A 88 -2.47 7.24 -22.88
N ASP A 89 -1.32 7.80 -22.53
CA ASP A 89 -1.19 9.18 -22.05
C ASP A 89 0.00 9.87 -22.72
N LYS A 90 -0.27 10.70 -23.75
CA LYS A 90 0.79 11.40 -24.51
C LYS A 90 1.67 12.31 -23.65
N ARG A 91 1.24 12.67 -22.44
CA ARG A 91 2.03 13.45 -21.48
C ARG A 91 3.08 12.59 -20.75
N ALA A 92 2.89 11.28 -20.69
CA ALA A 92 3.82 10.34 -20.07
C ALA A 92 4.90 9.86 -21.05
N THR A 93 6.11 9.73 -20.52
CA THR A 93 7.24 9.06 -21.18
C THR A 93 7.51 7.75 -20.45
N LEU A 94 7.48 6.64 -21.19
CA LEU A 94 7.81 5.30 -20.70
C LEU A 94 9.31 5.08 -20.89
N LEU A 95 10.01 4.79 -19.81
CA LEU A 95 11.47 4.69 -19.76
C LEU A 95 11.91 3.23 -19.71
N SER A 96 12.97 2.91 -20.45
CA SER A 96 13.59 1.59 -20.47
C SER A 96 15.11 1.69 -20.60
N LEU A 97 15.83 0.69 -20.12
CA LEU A 97 17.27 0.58 -20.38
C LEU A 97 17.52 0.25 -21.85
N THR A 98 18.60 0.79 -22.39
CA THR A 98 19.19 0.28 -23.64
C THR A 98 20.00 -0.99 -23.35
N GLU A 99 20.49 -1.67 -24.39
CA GLU A 99 21.42 -2.80 -24.23
C GLU A 99 22.69 -2.42 -23.45
N ALA A 100 23.24 -1.22 -23.72
CA ALA A 100 24.35 -0.67 -22.95
C ALA A 100 23.98 -0.43 -21.48
N GLY A 101 22.78 0.11 -21.22
CA GLY A 101 22.26 0.28 -19.86
C GLY A 101 22.08 -1.04 -19.11
N GLN A 102 21.62 -2.09 -19.80
CA GLN A 102 21.49 -3.44 -19.25
C GLN A 102 22.86 -4.04 -18.89
N ALA A 103 23.86 -3.89 -19.76
CA ALA A 103 25.22 -4.36 -19.47
C ALA A 103 25.83 -3.66 -18.25
N VAL A 104 25.61 -2.36 -18.11
CA VAL A 104 26.07 -1.56 -16.97
C VAL A 104 25.43 -2.03 -15.66
N ILE A 105 24.10 -2.19 -15.63
CA ILE A 105 23.43 -2.63 -14.39
C ILE A 105 23.79 -4.07 -14.03
N ALA A 106 24.06 -4.92 -15.02
CA ALA A 106 24.56 -6.28 -14.79
C ALA A 106 25.94 -6.26 -14.10
N ASP A 107 26.89 -5.42 -14.55
CA ASP A 107 28.19 -5.26 -13.90
C ASP A 107 28.05 -4.72 -12.46
N ILE A 108 27.23 -3.69 -12.27
CA ILE A 108 26.93 -3.14 -10.92
C ILE A 108 26.37 -4.22 -10.00
N ASN A 109 25.37 -4.99 -10.45
CA ASN A 109 24.73 -6.05 -9.66
C ASN A 109 25.71 -7.18 -9.33
N HIS A 110 26.56 -7.57 -10.28
CA HIS A 110 27.61 -8.56 -10.07
C HIS A 110 28.60 -8.10 -9.01
N ARG A 111 29.09 -6.85 -9.08
CA ARG A 111 30.01 -6.27 -8.08
C ARG A 111 29.38 -6.17 -6.70
N ALA A 112 28.13 -5.72 -6.62
CA ALA A 112 27.37 -5.62 -5.37
C ALA A 112 27.20 -7.01 -4.71
N SER A 113 26.87 -8.01 -5.52
CA SER A 113 26.72 -9.39 -5.06
C SER A 113 28.06 -9.96 -4.57
N ALA A 114 29.13 -9.75 -5.33
CA ALA A 114 30.47 -10.20 -4.95
C ALA A 114 30.96 -9.56 -3.64
N GLU A 115 30.68 -8.27 -3.42
CA GLU A 115 30.97 -7.60 -2.15
C GLU A 115 30.15 -8.18 -0.99
N THR A 116 28.84 -8.36 -1.19
CA THR A 116 27.94 -8.97 -0.20
C THR A 116 28.38 -10.38 0.17
N VAL A 117 28.76 -11.20 -0.81
CA VAL A 117 29.27 -12.56 -0.59
C VAL A 117 30.59 -12.54 0.18
N ARG A 118 31.51 -11.62 -0.13
CA ARG A 118 32.77 -11.46 0.64
C ARG A 118 32.48 -11.07 2.09
N MET A 119 31.56 -10.13 2.32
CA MET A 119 31.15 -9.70 3.66
C MET A 119 30.56 -10.87 4.45
N LEU A 120 29.60 -11.60 3.87
CA LEU A 120 28.97 -12.76 4.51
C LEU A 120 29.96 -13.92 4.73
N GLY A 121 30.93 -14.09 3.84
CA GLY A 121 31.98 -15.11 3.95
C GLY A 121 32.92 -14.93 5.14
N GLN A 122 32.97 -13.73 5.73
CA GLN A 122 33.73 -13.46 6.95
C GLN A 122 33.00 -13.90 8.24
N LEU A 123 31.71 -14.25 8.13
CA LEU A 123 30.85 -14.63 9.25
C LEU A 123 30.66 -16.14 9.30
N GLY A 124 30.58 -16.70 10.51
CA GLY A 124 30.14 -18.09 10.72
C GLY A 124 28.66 -18.27 10.34
N GLU A 125 28.22 -19.52 10.15
CA GLU A 125 26.85 -19.81 9.73
C GLU A 125 25.79 -19.26 10.69
N ALA A 126 25.96 -19.47 12.00
CA ALA A 126 25.04 -18.94 13.01
C ALA A 126 24.94 -17.40 12.97
N GLN A 127 26.07 -16.70 12.82
CA GLN A 127 26.11 -15.24 12.72
C GLN A 127 25.45 -14.73 11.44
N ARG A 128 25.60 -15.45 10.32
CA ARG A 128 24.88 -15.12 9.07
C ARG A 128 23.38 -15.22 9.26
N THR A 129 22.90 -16.30 9.87
CA THR A 129 21.46 -16.49 10.15
C THR A 129 20.92 -15.37 11.04
N GLU A 130 21.60 -15.09 12.15
CA GLU A 130 21.21 -14.00 13.07
C GLU A 130 21.16 -12.64 12.38
N LEU A 131 22.18 -12.31 11.56
CA LEU A 131 22.22 -11.06 10.80
C LEU A 131 21.07 -10.96 9.80
N LEU A 132 20.81 -12.02 9.02
CA LEU A 132 19.74 -12.03 8.02
C LEU A 132 18.36 -11.90 8.68
N GLU A 133 18.13 -12.57 9.81
CA GLU A 133 16.90 -12.41 10.59
C GLU A 133 16.74 -10.99 11.14
N ALA A 134 17.81 -10.41 11.68
CA ALA A 134 17.78 -9.04 12.20
C ALA A 134 17.49 -8.02 11.09
N MET A 135 18.13 -8.16 9.93
CA MET A 135 17.87 -7.33 8.75
C MET A 135 16.42 -7.48 8.28
N GLY A 136 15.88 -8.70 8.24
CA GLY A 136 14.48 -8.96 7.92
C GLY A 136 13.52 -8.28 8.91
N LYS A 137 13.80 -8.36 10.22
CA LYS A 137 13.01 -7.67 11.27
C LYS A 137 13.08 -6.15 11.13
N VAL A 138 14.27 -5.59 10.91
CA VAL A 138 14.46 -4.14 10.70
C VAL A 138 13.69 -3.69 9.46
N GLN A 139 13.81 -4.41 8.34
CA GLN A 139 13.06 -4.12 7.13
C GLN A 139 11.56 -4.17 7.41
N HIS A 140 11.04 -5.22 8.06
CA HIS A 140 9.62 -5.32 8.39
C HIS A 140 9.12 -4.16 9.27
N ILE A 141 9.87 -3.78 10.31
CA ILE A 141 9.52 -2.69 11.22
C ILE A 141 9.52 -1.33 10.51
N LEU A 142 10.48 -1.10 9.59
CA LEU A 142 10.63 0.16 8.87
C LEU A 142 9.84 0.24 7.56
N SER A 143 9.33 -0.88 7.05
CA SER A 143 8.56 -0.92 5.80
C SER A 143 7.21 -0.26 5.99
N THR A 144 6.83 0.58 5.02
CA THR A 144 5.43 0.92 4.82
C THR A 144 4.70 -0.36 4.36
N PRO A 145 3.68 -0.85 5.09
CA PRO A 145 3.07 -2.14 4.79
C PRO A 145 2.48 -2.14 3.38
N ALA A 146 2.77 -3.18 2.57
CA ALA A 146 2.24 -3.28 1.22
C ALA A 146 0.74 -3.53 1.32
N THR A 147 -0.03 -2.45 1.19
CA THR A 147 -1.48 -2.46 1.29
C THR A 147 -2.08 -2.68 -0.08
N ARG A 148 -2.87 -3.74 -0.23
CA ARG A 148 -3.60 -4.04 -1.47
C ARG A 148 -5.09 -4.15 -1.16
N VAL A 149 -5.87 -3.22 -1.67
CA VAL A 149 -7.34 -3.30 -1.64
C VAL A 149 -7.81 -3.99 -2.93
N MET A 150 -8.67 -4.98 -2.81
CA MET A 150 -9.28 -5.65 -3.97
C MET A 150 -10.76 -5.93 -3.74
N ARG A 151 -11.55 -5.94 -4.83
CA ARG A 151 -12.91 -6.49 -4.80
C ARG A 151 -12.79 -8.00 -4.60
N ALA A 152 -13.45 -8.51 -3.57
CA ALA A 152 -13.46 -9.93 -3.23
C ALA A 152 -14.41 -10.69 -4.16
N THR A 153 -14.02 -11.91 -4.51
CA THR A 153 -14.90 -12.90 -5.16
C THR A 153 -15.07 -14.11 -4.23
N THR A 154 -15.81 -15.13 -4.66
CA THR A 154 -15.90 -16.42 -3.95
C THR A 154 -14.56 -17.04 -3.60
N ALA A 155 -13.48 -16.73 -4.33
CA ALA A 155 -12.12 -17.16 -4.00
C ALA A 155 -11.61 -16.61 -2.65
N GLN A 156 -12.19 -15.49 -2.18
CA GLN A 156 -11.85 -14.85 -0.90
C GLN A 156 -12.90 -15.11 0.19
N LEU A 157 -13.83 -16.06 0.01
CA LEU A 157 -14.87 -16.34 1.01
C LEU A 157 -14.28 -16.67 2.39
N GLY A 158 -13.16 -17.40 2.46
CA GLY A 158 -12.49 -17.71 3.72
C GLY A 158 -12.01 -16.46 4.47
N ASP A 159 -11.40 -15.51 3.75
CA ASP A 159 -10.91 -14.25 4.32
C ASP A 159 -12.06 -13.34 4.74
N ALA A 160 -13.09 -13.21 3.90
CA ALA A 160 -14.31 -12.45 4.18
C ALA A 160 -14.99 -12.98 5.46
N ARG A 161 -15.16 -14.30 5.55
CA ARG A 161 -15.74 -14.96 6.72
C ARG A 161 -14.90 -14.71 7.98
N HIS A 162 -13.58 -14.87 7.89
CA HIS A 162 -12.69 -14.62 9.03
C HIS A 162 -12.84 -13.19 9.57
N LEU A 163 -12.77 -12.18 8.69
CA LEU A 163 -12.89 -10.78 9.08
C LEU A 163 -14.27 -10.44 9.64
N LEU A 164 -15.35 -10.96 9.06
CA LEU A 164 -16.72 -10.69 9.51
C LEU A 164 -17.02 -11.33 10.86
N TYR A 165 -16.54 -12.55 11.11
CA TYR A 165 -16.72 -13.20 12.41
C TYR A 165 -15.95 -12.45 13.50
N GLU A 166 -14.72 -12.01 13.22
CA GLU A 166 -13.97 -11.15 14.13
C GLU A 166 -14.71 -9.83 14.39
N TYR A 167 -15.26 -9.19 13.35
CA TYR A 167 -16.11 -8.00 13.47
C TYR A 167 -17.35 -8.23 14.34
N PHE A 168 -18.06 -9.35 14.16
CA PHE A 168 -19.27 -9.66 14.92
C PHE A 168 -19.00 -9.80 16.41
N ASP A 169 -17.87 -10.40 16.76
CA ASP A 169 -17.45 -10.58 18.14
C ASP A 169 -16.98 -9.26 18.75
N VAL A 170 -16.17 -8.47 18.03
CA VAL A 170 -15.65 -7.19 18.52
C VAL A 170 -16.75 -6.13 18.70
N ILE A 171 -17.73 -6.08 17.79
CA ILE A 171 -18.80 -5.04 17.78
C ILE A 171 -20.09 -5.53 18.46
N ASN A 172 -20.11 -6.77 18.96
CA ASN A 172 -21.29 -7.42 19.54
C ASN A 172 -22.51 -7.30 18.62
N VAL A 173 -22.33 -7.70 17.36
CA VAL A 173 -23.38 -7.65 16.34
C VAL A 173 -24.45 -8.70 16.66
N VAL A 174 -25.70 -8.24 16.75
CA VAL A 174 -26.86 -9.08 17.05
C VAL A 174 -27.33 -9.84 15.81
N LEU A 175 -27.40 -9.17 14.66
CA LEU A 175 -27.78 -9.75 13.37
C LEU A 175 -26.53 -10.08 12.57
N ARG A 176 -26.05 -11.32 12.69
CA ARG A 176 -24.85 -11.82 12.02
C ARG A 176 -25.20 -12.35 10.63
N ASP A 177 -24.36 -12.05 9.64
CA ASP A 177 -24.49 -12.65 8.31
C ASP A 177 -23.97 -14.09 8.37
N ASP A 178 -24.72 -15.05 7.84
CA ASP A 178 -24.25 -16.41 7.63
C ASP A 178 -23.44 -16.52 6.33
N ASP A 179 -22.89 -17.72 6.07
CA ASP A 179 -22.07 -17.95 4.88
C ASP A 179 -22.83 -17.75 3.55
N GLU A 180 -24.16 -17.80 3.55
CA GLU A 180 -24.98 -17.51 2.36
C GLU A 180 -25.09 -16.01 2.14
N ALA A 181 -25.40 -15.25 3.18
CA ALA A 181 -25.42 -13.80 3.16
C ALA A 181 -24.04 -13.20 2.81
N ILE A 182 -22.95 -13.80 3.29
CA ILE A 182 -21.58 -13.39 2.92
C ILE A 182 -21.34 -13.63 1.42
N ARG A 183 -21.72 -14.80 0.90
CA ARG A 183 -21.60 -15.11 -0.53
C ARG A 183 -22.40 -14.15 -1.41
N ALA A 184 -23.55 -13.68 -0.95
CA ALA A 184 -24.33 -12.69 -1.69
C ALA A 184 -23.51 -11.43 -2.01
N PHE A 185 -22.63 -10.95 -1.11
CA PHE A 185 -21.75 -9.82 -1.40
C PHE A 185 -20.61 -10.12 -2.40
N LEU A 186 -20.32 -11.40 -2.65
CA LEU A 186 -19.22 -11.85 -3.50
C LEU A 186 -19.68 -12.20 -4.92
N ASP A 187 -20.90 -12.72 -5.06
CA ASP A 187 -21.42 -13.26 -6.32
C ASP A 187 -22.50 -12.39 -6.97
N ASP A 188 -23.24 -11.57 -6.20
CA ASP A 188 -24.28 -10.69 -6.74
C ASP A 188 -23.64 -9.51 -7.51
N ALA A 189 -24.03 -9.33 -8.77
CA ALA A 189 -23.55 -8.24 -9.62
C ALA A 189 -23.87 -6.84 -9.06
N SER A 190 -24.97 -6.72 -8.29
CA SER A 190 -25.43 -5.45 -7.72
C SER A 190 -24.81 -5.14 -6.35
N SER A 191 -24.17 -6.14 -5.73
CA SER A 191 -23.48 -6.03 -4.45
C SER A 191 -21.97 -6.22 -4.62
N ALA A 192 -21.20 -5.82 -3.61
CA ALA A 192 -19.75 -6.00 -3.64
C ALA A 192 -19.16 -6.02 -2.24
N MET A 193 -18.07 -6.74 -2.07
CA MET A 193 -17.20 -6.63 -0.90
C MET A 193 -15.77 -6.31 -1.36
N TRP A 194 -15.07 -5.50 -0.57
CA TRP A 194 -13.64 -5.29 -0.71
C TRP A 194 -12.91 -5.80 0.52
N ILE A 195 -11.72 -6.35 0.29
CA ILE A 195 -10.78 -6.77 1.33
C ILE A 195 -9.48 -6.02 1.11
N ALA A 196 -8.95 -5.46 2.19
CA ALA A 196 -7.60 -4.93 2.24
C ALA A 196 -6.66 -6.00 2.79
N TYR A 197 -5.58 -6.25 2.07
CA TYR A 197 -4.49 -7.12 2.49
C TYR A 197 -3.29 -6.26 2.92
N VAL A 198 -2.67 -6.66 4.02
CA VAL A 198 -1.38 -6.12 4.48
C VAL A 198 -0.39 -7.29 4.47
N ASP A 199 0.64 -7.19 3.62
CA ASP A 199 1.65 -8.24 3.45
C ASP A 199 1.05 -9.63 3.18
N GLY A 200 -0.03 -9.66 2.38
CA GLY A 200 -0.74 -10.90 2.01
C GLY A 200 -1.75 -11.40 3.05
N VAL A 201 -1.87 -10.76 4.21
CA VAL A 201 -2.85 -11.12 5.25
C VAL A 201 -4.10 -10.25 5.13
N ALA A 202 -5.28 -10.87 5.15
CA ALA A 202 -6.55 -10.16 5.18
C ALA A 202 -6.65 -9.31 6.46
N ALA A 203 -6.79 -8.00 6.30
CA ALA A 203 -6.60 -7.02 7.37
C ALA A 203 -7.87 -6.18 7.66
N ALA A 204 -8.70 -5.98 6.64
CA ALA A 204 -9.90 -5.16 6.75
C ALA A 204 -10.89 -5.51 5.62
N CYS A 205 -12.17 -5.25 5.83
CA CYS A 205 -13.21 -5.41 4.81
C CYS A 205 -14.26 -4.30 4.85
N VAL A 206 -14.97 -4.12 3.73
CA VAL A 206 -16.21 -3.36 3.65
C VAL A 206 -17.14 -4.00 2.62
N ALA A 207 -18.44 -3.97 2.87
CA ALA A 207 -19.45 -4.46 1.97
C ALA A 207 -20.34 -3.31 1.47
N MET A 208 -20.87 -3.47 0.26
CA MET A 208 -21.82 -2.58 -0.37
C MET A 208 -22.97 -3.41 -0.95
N ARG A 209 -24.18 -2.88 -0.84
CA ARG A 209 -25.35 -3.40 -1.56
C ARG A 209 -26.26 -2.26 -2.02
N PRO A 210 -27.16 -2.49 -2.99
CA PRO A 210 -28.18 -1.51 -3.35
C PRO A 210 -29.11 -1.22 -2.16
N LEU A 211 -29.54 0.03 -2.02
CA LEU A 211 -30.54 0.40 -1.01
C LEU A 211 -31.93 0.36 -1.63
N ALA A 212 -32.71 -0.68 -1.32
CA ALA A 212 -33.98 -0.96 -1.99
C ALA A 212 -35.01 0.18 -1.87
N GLU A 213 -35.03 0.89 -0.74
CA GLU A 213 -36.01 1.95 -0.46
C GLU A 213 -35.65 3.31 -1.05
N VAL A 214 -34.41 3.48 -1.54
CA VAL A 214 -33.90 4.75 -2.06
C VAL A 214 -33.31 4.52 -3.45
N ALA A 215 -34.07 4.90 -4.47
CA ALA A 215 -33.63 4.79 -5.86
C ALA A 215 -32.29 5.50 -6.08
N GLY A 216 -31.38 4.85 -6.82
CA GLY A 216 -30.06 5.40 -7.12
C GLY A 216 -29.10 5.43 -5.93
N ALA A 217 -29.40 4.76 -4.81
CA ALA A 217 -28.50 4.71 -3.65
C ALA A 217 -27.97 3.30 -3.33
N THR A 218 -26.79 3.27 -2.71
CA THR A 218 -26.21 2.08 -2.07
C THR A 218 -26.09 2.27 -0.57
N GLU A 219 -25.89 1.16 0.12
CA GLU A 219 -25.60 1.12 1.54
C GLU A 219 -24.21 0.49 1.77
N CYS A 220 -23.37 1.20 2.52
CA CYS A 220 -22.12 0.66 3.08
C CYS A 220 -22.44 -0.13 4.36
N LYS A 221 -21.93 -1.37 4.43
CA LYS A 221 -22.10 -2.25 5.58
C LYS A 221 -20.78 -2.92 5.94
N ARG A 222 -20.70 -3.39 7.19
CA ARG A 222 -19.62 -4.27 7.67
C ARG A 222 -18.20 -3.71 7.43
N LEU A 223 -18.02 -2.39 7.56
CA LEU A 223 -16.70 -1.79 7.57
C LEU A 223 -15.96 -2.24 8.82
N TYR A 224 -14.87 -2.99 8.66
CA TYR A 224 -14.07 -3.51 9.76
C TYR A 224 -12.58 -3.44 9.45
N VAL A 225 -11.78 -3.10 10.47
CA VAL A 225 -10.32 -3.18 10.44
C VAL A 225 -9.89 -3.94 11.69
N ALA A 226 -9.20 -5.06 11.49
CA ALA A 226 -8.66 -5.86 12.59
C ALA A 226 -7.67 -5.04 13.43
N ASP A 227 -7.69 -5.23 14.75
CA ASP A 227 -6.97 -4.37 15.71
C ASP A 227 -5.49 -4.18 15.39
N ARG A 228 -4.82 -5.27 15.02
CA ARG A 228 -3.40 -5.31 14.65
C ARG A 228 -3.04 -4.48 13.41
N PHE A 229 -4.03 -4.08 12.61
CA PHE A 229 -3.85 -3.31 11.38
C PHE A 229 -4.49 -1.90 11.43
N ARG A 230 -5.02 -1.47 12.58
CA ARG A 230 -5.61 -0.12 12.75
C ARG A 230 -4.57 1.00 12.63
N ARG A 231 -5.05 2.22 12.37
CA ARG A 231 -4.25 3.45 12.17
C ARG A 231 -3.28 3.40 10.97
N ARG A 232 -3.62 2.61 9.95
CA ARG A 232 -2.88 2.46 8.69
C ARG A 232 -3.64 2.97 7.45
N GLY A 233 -4.73 3.72 7.64
CA GLY A 233 -5.56 4.23 6.53
C GLY A 233 -6.43 3.20 5.81
N LEU A 234 -6.51 1.95 6.30
CA LEU A 234 -7.24 0.87 5.62
C LEU A 234 -8.74 1.14 5.46
N ALA A 235 -9.39 1.69 6.48
CA ALA A 235 -10.82 2.01 6.43
C ALA A 235 -11.12 3.09 5.38
N GLU A 236 -10.27 4.11 5.27
CA GLU A 236 -10.36 5.15 4.25
C GLU A 236 -10.15 4.56 2.85
N ALA A 237 -9.13 3.73 2.65
CA ALA A 237 -8.87 3.09 1.37
C ALA A 237 -10.03 2.17 0.92
N LEU A 238 -10.66 1.46 1.85
CA LEU A 238 -11.84 0.63 1.59
C LEU A 238 -13.06 1.48 1.21
N MET A 239 -13.32 2.57 1.93
CA MET A 239 -14.42 3.49 1.61
C MET A 239 -14.22 4.16 0.24
N GLN A 240 -13.00 4.56 -0.10
CA GLN A 240 -12.70 5.11 -1.43
C GLN A 240 -12.94 4.09 -2.55
N ALA A 241 -12.57 2.82 -2.34
CA ALA A 241 -12.84 1.75 -3.31
C ALA A 241 -14.34 1.52 -3.50
N LEU A 242 -15.11 1.50 -2.41
CA LEU A 242 -16.57 1.40 -2.42
C LEU A 242 -17.21 2.58 -3.16
N GLU A 243 -16.87 3.81 -2.79
CA GLU A 243 -17.43 5.03 -3.40
C GLU A 243 -17.09 5.13 -4.89
N SER A 244 -15.86 4.79 -5.27
CA SER A 244 -15.44 4.74 -6.67
C SER A 244 -16.27 3.76 -7.48
N HIS A 245 -16.53 2.58 -6.91
CA HIS A 245 -17.37 1.59 -7.57
C HIS A 245 -18.84 2.03 -7.66
N ALA A 246 -19.39 2.60 -6.58
CA ALA A 246 -20.75 3.11 -6.58
C ALA A 246 -20.96 4.19 -7.65
N SER A 247 -20.02 5.14 -7.78
CA SER A 247 -20.05 6.17 -8.85
C SER A 247 -19.96 5.54 -10.23
N GLN A 248 -19.03 4.59 -10.45
CA GLN A 248 -18.90 3.88 -11.74
C GLN A 248 -20.13 3.04 -12.11
N SER A 249 -20.86 2.55 -11.11
CA SER A 249 -22.11 1.80 -11.28
C SER A 249 -23.34 2.71 -11.41
N GLY A 250 -23.17 4.04 -11.42
CA GLY A 250 -24.24 5.00 -11.66
C GLY A 250 -25.12 5.31 -10.44
N TYR A 251 -24.64 5.04 -9.22
CA TYR A 251 -25.34 5.44 -8.00
C TYR A 251 -25.04 6.90 -7.64
N ASP A 252 -26.05 7.60 -7.13
CA ASP A 252 -26.01 9.02 -6.77
C ASP A 252 -25.60 9.25 -5.30
N ALA A 253 -25.73 8.24 -4.45
CA ALA A 253 -25.47 8.37 -3.02
C ALA A 253 -25.09 7.05 -2.34
N VAL A 254 -24.25 7.15 -1.31
CA VAL A 254 -23.94 6.08 -0.37
C VAL A 254 -24.52 6.42 0.99
N TYR A 255 -25.24 5.48 1.59
CA TYR A 255 -25.79 5.55 2.93
C TYR A 255 -25.03 4.62 3.87
N LEU A 256 -24.98 4.97 5.15
CA LEU A 256 -24.44 4.12 6.20
C LEU A 256 -25.13 4.37 7.54
N ASP A 257 -25.08 3.36 8.39
CA ASP A 257 -25.56 3.42 9.76
C ASP A 257 -24.43 2.99 10.72
N THR A 258 -24.45 3.54 11.93
CA THR A 258 -23.44 3.23 12.95
C THR A 258 -24.00 3.44 14.36
N LYS A 259 -23.23 3.03 15.36
CA LYS A 259 -23.50 3.30 16.78
C LYS A 259 -22.79 4.59 17.20
N ASP A 260 -23.41 5.32 18.12
CA ASP A 260 -22.91 6.55 18.71
C ASP A 260 -21.64 6.35 19.57
N ASP A 261 -21.44 5.15 20.11
CA ASP A 261 -20.22 4.78 20.83
C ASP A 261 -19.01 4.51 19.91
N LEU A 262 -19.22 4.35 18.59
CA LEU A 262 -18.17 4.14 17.58
C LEU A 262 -17.57 5.46 17.07
N HIS A 263 -17.08 6.28 17.99
CA HIS A 263 -16.53 7.63 17.75
C HIS A 263 -15.48 7.69 16.61
N ALA A 264 -14.62 6.67 16.50
CA ALA A 264 -13.60 6.61 15.44
C ALA A 264 -14.22 6.44 14.04
N ALA A 265 -15.30 5.66 13.93
CA ALA A 265 -16.02 5.45 12.68
C ALA A 265 -16.78 6.73 12.29
N ILE A 266 -17.49 7.34 13.24
CA ILE A 266 -18.21 8.61 13.03
C ILE A 266 -17.26 9.69 12.50
N LYS A 267 -16.12 9.88 13.15
CA LYS A 267 -15.11 10.86 12.73
C LYS A 267 -14.57 10.56 11.33
N LEU A 268 -14.32 9.29 11.00
CA LEU A 268 -13.91 8.89 9.65
C LEU A 268 -14.98 9.28 8.61
N TYR A 269 -16.25 8.97 8.87
CA TYR A 269 -17.34 9.27 7.95
C TYR A 269 -17.50 10.78 7.74
N GLU A 270 -17.46 11.57 8.81
CA GLU A 270 -17.51 13.04 8.73
C GLU A 270 -16.34 13.60 7.91
N GLN A 271 -15.12 13.07 8.11
CA GLN A 271 -13.93 13.46 7.32
C GLN A 271 -14.05 13.09 5.84
N LEU A 272 -14.72 11.98 5.53
CA LEU A 272 -15.01 11.56 4.17
C LEU A 272 -16.17 12.32 3.53
N GLY A 273 -16.81 13.24 4.25
CA GLY A 273 -17.91 14.08 3.75
C GLY A 273 -19.29 13.42 3.85
N TYR A 274 -19.46 12.42 4.72
CA TYR A 274 -20.79 11.93 5.08
C TYR A 274 -21.45 12.91 6.04
N GLU A 275 -22.71 13.19 5.80
CA GLU A 275 -23.55 14.06 6.62
C GLU A 275 -24.64 13.24 7.29
N ARG A 276 -25.04 13.62 8.50
CA ARG A 276 -26.15 12.96 9.20
C ARG A 276 -27.44 13.05 8.39
N CYS A 277 -28.23 11.98 8.39
CA CYS A 277 -29.52 11.91 7.70
C CYS A 277 -30.60 11.27 8.58
N ALA A 278 -31.83 11.23 8.07
CA ALA A 278 -32.91 10.50 8.72
C ALA A 278 -32.63 8.99 8.71
N ARG A 279 -33.21 8.29 9.68
CA ARG A 279 -33.20 6.82 9.72
C ARG A 279 -33.77 6.25 8.42
N TYR A 280 -33.03 5.34 7.79
CA TYR A 280 -33.38 4.75 6.50
C TYR A 280 -33.44 3.21 6.53
N ASN A 281 -33.18 2.58 7.68
CA ASN A 281 -33.29 1.14 7.85
C ASN A 281 -33.71 0.76 9.28
N ASP A 282 -34.05 -0.51 9.47
CA ASP A 282 -34.52 -1.07 10.74
C ASP A 282 -33.40 -1.69 11.59
N ASN A 283 -32.12 -1.34 11.39
CA ASN A 283 -31.03 -1.89 12.20
C ASN A 283 -31.24 -1.49 13.68
N PRO A 284 -31.58 -2.43 14.59
CA PRO A 284 -31.95 -2.09 15.97
C PRO A 284 -30.77 -1.57 16.79
N GLN A 285 -29.55 -1.83 16.35
CA GLN A 285 -28.33 -1.37 17.01
C GLN A 285 -27.84 -0.01 16.50
N ALA A 286 -28.37 0.49 15.38
CA ALA A 286 -27.94 1.76 14.81
C ALA A 286 -28.62 2.95 15.50
N THR A 287 -27.81 3.90 15.94
CA THR A 287 -28.24 5.16 16.57
C THR A 287 -27.89 6.39 15.74
N ILE A 288 -26.96 6.26 14.78
CA ILE A 288 -26.56 7.33 13.85
C ILE A 288 -26.70 6.83 12.41
N PHE A 289 -27.26 7.69 11.56
CA PHE A 289 -27.45 7.47 10.13
C PHE A 289 -26.78 8.60 9.37
N MET A 290 -26.04 8.26 8.32
CA MET A 290 -25.32 9.23 7.51
C MET A 290 -25.44 8.90 6.03
N ARG A 291 -25.25 9.91 5.19
CA ARG A 291 -25.22 9.77 3.73
C ARG A 291 -24.18 10.69 3.11
N LYS A 292 -23.69 10.29 1.94
CA LYS A 292 -22.84 11.12 1.08
C LYS A 292 -23.37 11.03 -0.34
N ARG A 293 -23.49 12.18 -1.02
CA ARG A 293 -23.74 12.22 -2.46
C ARG A 293 -22.43 11.95 -3.19
N ILE A 294 -22.47 11.06 -4.17
CA ILE A 294 -21.32 10.67 -4.99
C ILE A 294 -21.67 11.00 -6.45
N LYS A 295 -20.87 11.87 -7.08
CA LYS A 295 -20.99 12.22 -8.51
C LYS A 295 -19.66 11.97 -9.16
#